data_AF-A0A9X2QEQ9-F1
#
_entry.id   AF-A0A9X2QEQ9-F1
#
_cell.length_a   1.000
_cell.length_b   1.000
_cell.length_c   1.000
_cell.angle_alpha   90.00
_cell.angle_beta   90.00
_cell.angle_gamma   90.00
#
_symmetry.space_group_name_H-M   'P 1'
#
loop_
_entity.id
_entity.type
_entity.pdbx_description
1 polymer ?
#
loop_
_entity_poly.entity_id
_entity_poly.type
_entity_poly.pdbx_seq_one_letter_code
_entity_poly.pdbx_strand_id
1 'polypeptide(L)'
;MDLDDCTVTIPREEDAADDPASVEVWPLIEAALDKIDADPSTRDAAEAAIEHGDGSVVLANYLNSEAKRVHEMDYRFKVPLVVWAAEQARADDTATSIYDPDEGCVYFETEVSQFSFHVYKDWTVDWPAVADEVQAGYEWSGEDNQTWALDWLMDFLDVPTDDYMV
;
A
#
# COMPACT_ATOMS: atom_id res chain seq x y z
N MET A 1 1.20 -10.32 -14.80
CA MET A 1 -0.19 -9.79 -14.92
C MET A 1 -0.20 -8.72 -16.01
N ASP A 2 -1.34 -8.28 -16.56
CA ASP A 2 -1.33 -7.00 -17.30
C ASP A 2 -1.58 -5.89 -16.27
N LEU A 3 -0.64 -4.96 -16.11
CA LEU A 3 -0.69 -3.94 -15.05
C LEU A 3 -1.81 -2.92 -15.31
N ASP A 4 -2.19 -2.74 -16.57
CA ASP A 4 -3.33 -1.90 -16.96
C ASP A 4 -4.67 -2.53 -16.54
N ASP A 5 -4.70 -3.84 -16.27
CA ASP A 5 -5.88 -4.56 -15.76
C ASP A 5 -5.96 -4.56 -14.22
N CYS A 6 -4.95 -4.02 -13.51
CA CYS A 6 -4.93 -3.91 -12.04
C CYS A 6 -5.96 -2.88 -11.58
N THR A 7 -7.20 -3.35 -11.37
CA THR A 7 -8.33 -2.51 -10.99
C THR A 7 -8.90 -2.92 -9.63
N VAL A 8 -9.32 -1.93 -8.85
CA VAL A 8 -9.90 -2.14 -7.52
C VAL A 8 -11.21 -1.40 -7.38
N THR A 9 -12.22 -2.05 -6.80
CA THR A 9 -13.48 -1.41 -6.44
C THR A 9 -13.42 -1.03 -4.97
N ILE A 10 -13.23 0.25 -4.69
CA ILE A 10 -13.08 0.75 -3.32
C ILE A 10 -14.44 0.71 -2.60
N PRO A 11 -14.62 -0.12 -1.56
CA PRO A 11 -15.86 -0.13 -0.78
C PRO A 11 -16.12 1.24 -0.18
N ARG A 12 -17.38 1.68 -0.16
CA ARG A 12 -17.79 2.97 0.40
C ARG A 12 -18.72 2.73 1.58
N GLU A 13 -18.72 3.67 2.52
CA GLU A 13 -19.70 3.65 3.62
C GLU A 13 -21.13 3.57 3.08
N GLU A 14 -22.03 2.90 3.82
CA GLU A 14 -23.42 2.62 3.41
C GLU A 14 -24.19 3.90 2.97
N ASP A 15 -23.82 5.05 3.53
CA ASP A 15 -24.46 6.35 3.27
C ASP A 15 -23.80 7.16 2.14
N ALA A 16 -22.81 6.61 1.43
CA ALA A 16 -22.14 7.29 0.33
C ALA A 16 -23.12 7.58 -0.81
N ALA A 17 -23.02 8.79 -1.38
CA ALA A 17 -23.99 9.30 -2.34
C ALA A 17 -23.96 8.57 -3.70
N ASP A 18 -22.85 7.92 -4.03
CA ASP A 18 -22.59 7.29 -5.33
C ASP A 18 -22.07 5.85 -5.12
N ASP A 19 -22.44 4.96 -6.04
CA ASP A 19 -21.89 3.60 -6.09
C ASP A 19 -20.36 3.63 -6.32
N PRO A 20 -19.62 2.66 -5.75
CA PRO A 20 -18.17 2.61 -5.91
C PRO A 20 -17.78 2.32 -7.37
N ALA A 21 -17.11 3.29 -7.99
CA ALA A 21 -16.46 3.07 -9.28
C ALA A 21 -15.16 2.28 -9.11
N SER A 22 -14.86 1.44 -10.11
CA SER A 22 -13.56 0.79 -10.21
C SER A 22 -12.46 1.81 -10.54
N VAL A 23 -11.30 1.63 -9.95
CA VAL A 23 -10.12 2.50 -10.10
C VAL A 23 -8.96 1.67 -10.62
N GLU A 24 -8.30 2.14 -11.67
CA GLU A 24 -7.03 1.59 -12.17
C GLU A 24 -5.91 1.97 -11.19
N VAL A 25 -5.27 0.97 -10.60
CA VAL A 25 -4.28 1.14 -9.53
C VAL A 25 -2.92 1.55 -10.11
N TRP A 26 -2.47 0.85 -11.16
CA TRP A 26 -1.15 1.07 -11.74
C TRP A 26 -0.90 2.49 -12.25
N PRO A 27 -1.82 3.15 -12.99
CA PRO A 27 -1.58 4.53 -13.45
C PRO A 27 -1.35 5.53 -12.30
N LEU A 28 -1.91 5.27 -11.10
CA LEU A 28 -1.69 6.11 -9.92
C LEU A 28 -0.32 5.86 -9.30
N ILE A 29 0.16 4.62 -9.33
CA ILE A 29 1.51 4.23 -8.90
C ILE A 29 2.54 4.80 -9.86
N GLU A 30 2.35 4.64 -11.17
CA GLU A 30 3.23 5.17 -12.19
C GLU A 30 3.39 6.69 -12.05
N ALA A 31 2.28 7.41 -11.86
CA ALA A 31 2.31 8.85 -11.60
C ALA A 31 3.08 9.21 -10.31
N ALA A 32 3.00 8.39 -9.26
CA ALA A 32 3.76 8.58 -8.03
C ALA A 32 5.26 8.29 -8.25
N LEU A 33 5.61 7.22 -8.96
CA LEU A 33 6.98 6.85 -9.33
C LEU A 33 7.64 7.94 -10.21
N ASP A 34 6.90 8.49 -11.17
CA ASP A 34 7.31 9.65 -11.97
C ASP A 34 7.60 10.86 -11.09
N LYS A 35 6.74 11.11 -10.10
CA LYS A 35 6.85 12.28 -9.22
C LYS A 35 8.08 12.22 -8.32
N ILE A 36 8.51 11.02 -7.92
CA ILE A 36 9.72 10.82 -7.12
C ILE A 36 11.00 10.63 -7.95
N ASP A 37 10.91 10.74 -9.28
CA ASP A 37 12.02 10.47 -10.21
C ASP A 37 12.62 9.06 -10.01
N ALA A 38 11.74 8.07 -9.82
CA ALA A 38 12.15 6.68 -9.60
C ALA A 38 12.98 6.17 -10.79
N ASP A 39 14.15 5.61 -10.48
CA ASP A 39 15.04 5.00 -11.45
C ASP A 39 14.43 3.72 -12.05
N PRO A 40 14.97 3.20 -13.17
CA PRO A 40 14.43 2.02 -13.82
C PRO A 40 14.34 0.78 -12.92
N SER A 41 15.31 0.54 -12.04
CA SER A 41 15.27 -0.62 -11.14
C SER A 41 14.19 -0.50 -10.07
N THR A 42 13.96 0.72 -9.54
CA THR A 42 12.84 1.00 -8.64
C THR A 42 11.50 0.76 -9.33
N ARG A 43 11.38 1.09 -10.62
CA ARG A 43 10.17 0.83 -11.41
C ARG A 43 9.95 -0.65 -11.64
N ASP A 44 10.97 -1.36 -12.09
CA ASP A 44 10.94 -2.81 -12.28
C ASP A 44 10.56 -3.52 -10.96
N ALA A 45 11.06 -3.02 -9.82
CA ALA A 45 10.75 -3.56 -8.50
C ALA A 45 9.30 -3.27 -8.09
N ALA A 46 8.77 -2.09 -8.39
CA ALA A 46 7.37 -1.77 -8.18
C ALA A 46 6.42 -2.63 -9.05
N GLU A 47 6.81 -2.89 -10.31
CA GLU A 47 6.09 -3.80 -11.20
C GLU A 47 6.08 -5.23 -10.65
N ALA A 48 7.20 -5.71 -10.12
CA ALA A 48 7.26 -7.04 -9.50
C ALA A 48 6.44 -7.10 -8.19
N ALA A 49 6.56 -6.08 -7.33
CA ALA A 49 5.94 -6.07 -6.02
C ALA A 49 4.40 -6.02 -6.09
N ILE A 50 3.82 -5.27 -7.04
CA ILE A 50 2.36 -5.18 -7.15
C ILE A 50 1.70 -6.51 -7.55
N GLU A 51 2.45 -7.47 -8.10
CA GLU A 51 1.94 -8.83 -8.41
C GLU A 51 1.73 -9.70 -7.17
N HIS A 52 2.14 -9.24 -5.98
CA HIS A 52 2.06 -9.96 -4.70
C HIS A 52 1.34 -9.14 -3.63
N GLY A 53 0.65 -9.81 -2.69
CA GLY A 53 -0.06 -9.17 -1.58
C GLY A 53 0.87 -8.38 -0.65
N ASP A 54 1.90 -9.03 -0.14
CA ASP A 54 2.97 -8.43 0.67
C ASP A 54 3.78 -7.38 -0.09
N GLY A 55 4.05 -7.61 -1.37
CA GLY A 55 4.71 -6.63 -2.24
C GLY A 55 3.90 -5.36 -2.44
N SER A 56 2.58 -5.46 -2.54
CA SER A 56 1.69 -4.29 -2.59
C SER A 56 1.74 -3.47 -1.30
N VAL A 57 1.88 -4.13 -0.14
CA VAL A 57 2.07 -3.47 1.16
C VAL A 57 3.42 -2.74 1.21
N VAL A 58 4.50 -3.41 0.78
CA VAL A 58 5.84 -2.80 0.71
C VAL A 58 5.85 -1.58 -0.21
N LEU A 59 5.26 -1.71 -1.40
CA LEU A 59 5.15 -0.62 -2.38
C LEU A 59 4.35 0.56 -1.82
N ALA A 60 3.21 0.31 -1.16
CA ALA A 60 2.43 1.36 -0.52
C ALA A 60 3.23 2.10 0.55
N ASN A 61 3.99 1.36 1.35
CA ASN A 61 4.83 1.92 2.40
C ASN A 61 5.98 2.76 1.81
N TYR A 62 6.64 2.26 0.76
CA TYR A 62 7.68 2.96 0.02
C TYR A 62 7.17 4.28 -0.58
N LEU A 63 6.09 4.26 -1.35
CA LEU A 63 5.54 5.48 -1.96
C LEU A 63 5.09 6.49 -0.89
N ASN A 64 4.52 6.02 0.23
CA ASN A 64 4.12 6.89 1.33
C ASN A 64 5.33 7.50 2.08
N SER A 65 6.46 6.80 2.16
CA SER A 65 7.69 7.33 2.76
C SER A 65 8.35 8.38 1.85
N GLU A 66 8.42 8.12 0.54
CA GLU A 66 8.96 9.06 -0.46
C GLU A 66 8.07 10.28 -0.66
N ALA A 67 6.75 10.14 -0.53
CA ALA A 67 5.81 11.25 -0.60
C ALA A 67 6.14 12.38 0.39
N LYS A 68 6.76 12.07 1.54
CA LYS A 68 7.18 13.09 2.53
C LYS A 68 8.34 13.95 2.03
N ARG A 69 9.07 13.49 1.01
CA ARG A 69 10.28 14.12 0.46
C ARG A 69 10.00 14.95 -0.79
N VAL A 70 8.80 14.84 -1.37
CA VAL A 70 8.43 15.50 -2.63
C VAL A 70 7.32 16.53 -2.44
N HIS A 71 7.47 17.68 -3.09
CA HIS A 71 6.45 18.74 -3.09
C HIS A 71 5.25 18.36 -3.96
N GLU A 72 4.03 18.57 -3.45
CA GLU A 72 2.77 18.28 -4.17
C GLU A 72 2.67 16.83 -4.68
N MET A 73 2.99 15.86 -3.82
CA MET A 73 2.67 14.46 -4.12
C MET A 73 1.15 14.29 -4.27
N ASP A 74 0.74 13.55 -5.29
CA ASP A 74 -0.63 13.13 -5.46
C ASP A 74 -0.90 11.86 -4.65
N TYR A 75 -1.57 11.98 -3.52
CA TYR A 75 -1.86 10.85 -2.62
C TYR A 75 -3.01 9.95 -3.09
N ARG A 76 -3.57 10.16 -4.29
CA ARG A 76 -4.68 9.34 -4.80
C ARG A 76 -4.32 7.86 -4.97
N PHE A 77 -3.04 7.50 -5.07
CA PHE A 77 -2.61 6.09 -5.10
C PHE A 77 -2.88 5.35 -3.78
N LYS A 78 -2.93 6.06 -2.64
CA LYS A 78 -2.84 5.42 -1.31
C LYS A 78 -4.05 4.55 -1.00
N VAL A 79 -5.27 5.06 -1.20
CA VAL A 79 -6.50 4.29 -0.92
C VAL A 79 -6.63 3.08 -1.86
N PRO A 80 -6.57 3.23 -3.20
CA PRO A 80 -6.62 2.10 -4.12
C PRO A 80 -5.58 1.03 -3.80
N LEU A 81 -4.34 1.44 -3.49
CA LEU A 81 -3.26 0.50 -3.22
C LEU A 81 -3.43 -0.24 -1.89
N VAL A 82 -3.91 0.42 -0.83
CA VAL A 82 -4.22 -0.24 0.44
C VAL A 82 -5.35 -1.26 0.27
N VAL A 83 -6.41 -0.91 -0.48
CA VAL A 83 -7.52 -1.85 -0.76
C VAL A 83 -7.03 -3.02 -1.62
N TRP A 84 -6.26 -2.73 -2.67
CA TRP A 84 -5.64 -3.75 -3.53
C TRP A 84 -4.75 -4.71 -2.73
N ALA A 85 -3.90 -4.17 -1.84
CA ALA A 85 -3.05 -4.97 -0.97
C ALA A 85 -3.88 -5.89 -0.06
N ALA A 86 -4.96 -5.40 0.54
CA ALA A 86 -5.85 -6.22 1.37
C ALA A 86 -6.56 -7.32 0.58
N GLU A 87 -7.02 -7.03 -0.65
CA GLU A 87 -7.64 -8.02 -1.53
C GLU A 87 -6.67 -9.12 -1.94
N GLN A 88 -5.44 -8.77 -2.32
CA GLN A 88 -4.40 -9.73 -2.70
C GLN A 88 -3.91 -10.54 -1.50
N ALA A 89 -3.61 -9.90 -0.37
CA ALA A 89 -3.17 -10.56 0.85
C ALA A 89 -4.16 -11.63 1.33
N ARG A 90 -5.47 -11.36 1.17
CA ARG A 90 -6.52 -12.34 1.46
C ARG A 90 -6.55 -13.51 0.47
N ALA A 91 -6.18 -13.27 -0.79
CA ALA A 91 -6.19 -14.28 -1.84
C ALA A 91 -4.99 -15.24 -1.75
N ASP A 92 -3.84 -14.77 -1.29
CA ASP A 92 -2.59 -15.52 -1.19
C ASP A 92 -2.17 -15.87 0.25
N ASP A 93 -2.89 -15.39 1.27
CA ASP A 93 -2.66 -15.63 2.71
C ASP A 93 -1.29 -15.11 3.19
N THR A 94 -0.77 -14.04 2.57
CA THR A 94 0.56 -13.48 2.85
C THR A 94 0.56 -12.41 3.94
N ALA A 95 -0.57 -11.76 4.19
CA ALA A 95 -0.72 -10.76 5.25
C ALA A 95 -2.16 -10.73 5.78
N THR A 96 -2.31 -10.30 7.04
CA THR A 96 -3.61 -10.00 7.65
C THR A 96 -3.79 -8.49 7.74
N SER A 97 -4.89 -7.97 7.17
CA SER A 97 -5.25 -6.56 7.25
C SER A 97 -6.15 -6.29 8.45
N ILE A 98 -5.75 -5.35 9.33
CA ILE A 98 -6.42 -5.09 10.61
C ILE A 98 -6.75 -3.60 10.68
N TYR A 99 -8.03 -3.24 10.82
CA TYR A 99 -8.45 -1.86 10.99
C TYR A 99 -8.65 -1.51 12.46
N ASP A 100 -7.93 -0.49 12.92
CA ASP A 100 -8.15 0.14 14.22
C ASP A 100 -8.96 1.43 14.08
N PRO A 101 -10.23 1.44 14.50
CA PRO A 101 -11.09 2.62 14.40
C PRO A 101 -10.73 3.75 15.38
N ASP A 102 -10.03 3.45 16.48
CA ASP A 102 -9.65 4.46 17.49
C ASP A 102 -8.42 5.25 17.02
N GLU A 103 -7.43 4.56 16.44
CA GLU A 103 -6.24 5.20 15.85
C GLU A 103 -6.52 5.77 14.45
N GLY A 104 -7.51 5.23 13.74
CA GLY A 104 -7.75 5.58 12.33
C GLY A 104 -6.63 5.04 11.45
N CYS A 105 -6.27 3.77 11.63
CA CYS A 105 -5.16 3.12 10.97
C CYS A 105 -5.57 1.74 10.44
N VAL A 106 -5.06 1.39 9.26
CA VAL A 106 -5.05 0.01 8.76
C VAL A 106 -3.65 -0.54 8.92
N TYR A 107 -3.52 -1.68 9.59
CA TYR A 107 -2.30 -2.43 9.75
C TYR A 107 -2.27 -3.60 8.78
N PHE A 108 -1.08 -3.99 8.34
CA PHE A 108 -0.85 -5.25 7.65
C PHE A 108 0.20 -6.02 8.42
N GLU A 109 -0.18 -7.19 8.95
CA GLU A 109 0.72 -8.10 9.66
C GLU A 109 1.08 -9.26 8.72
N THR A 110 2.37 -9.39 8.41
CA THR A 110 2.94 -10.54 7.69
C THR A 110 3.62 -11.48 8.69
N GLU A 111 4.15 -12.62 8.24
CA GLU A 111 4.91 -13.52 9.11
C GLU A 111 6.15 -12.87 9.76
N VAL A 112 6.68 -11.80 9.15
CA VAL A 112 7.97 -11.22 9.51
C VAL A 112 7.93 -9.73 9.83
N SER A 113 6.83 -9.04 9.54
CA SER A 113 6.77 -7.58 9.65
C SER A 113 5.35 -7.06 9.84
N GLN A 114 5.25 -5.82 10.32
CA GLN A 114 3.98 -5.13 10.49
C GLN A 114 4.05 -3.72 9.90
N PHE A 115 3.09 -3.38 9.06
CA PHE A 115 2.98 -2.07 8.41
C PHE A 115 1.77 -1.32 8.95
N SER A 116 1.83 0.01 8.99
CA SER A 116 0.71 0.85 9.42
C SER A 116 0.45 1.99 8.44
N PHE A 117 -0.81 2.10 8.02
CA PHE A 117 -1.29 3.13 7.13
C PHE A 117 -2.38 3.94 7.83
N HIS A 118 -2.05 5.19 8.16
CA HIS A 118 -3.04 6.11 8.70
C HIS A 118 -4.09 6.40 7.63
N VAL A 119 -5.34 6.09 7.95
CA VAL A 119 -6.51 6.33 7.12
C VAL A 119 -7.26 7.52 7.71
N TYR A 120 -7.12 8.68 7.06
CA TYR A 120 -7.76 9.89 7.55
C TYR A 120 -9.28 9.76 7.48
N LYS A 121 -9.98 10.32 8.48
CA LYS A 121 -11.47 10.29 8.59
C LYS A 121 -12.21 10.90 7.40
N ASP A 122 -11.49 11.57 6.50
CA ASP A 122 -12.06 12.21 5.31
C ASP A 122 -12.18 11.24 4.13
N TRP A 123 -11.65 10.03 4.25
CA TRP A 123 -11.77 8.98 3.25
C TRP A 123 -13.13 8.31 3.38
N THR A 124 -13.95 8.35 2.33
CA THR A 124 -15.31 7.77 2.32
C THR A 124 -15.34 6.24 2.15
N VAL A 125 -14.31 5.56 2.65
CA VAL A 125 -14.10 4.12 2.49
C VAL A 125 -14.67 3.38 3.70
N ASP A 126 -15.39 2.30 3.46
CA ASP A 126 -15.81 1.38 4.52
C ASP A 126 -14.61 0.51 4.96
N TRP A 127 -13.73 1.07 5.79
CA TRP A 127 -12.56 0.36 6.32
C TRP A 127 -12.89 -0.96 7.02
N PRO A 128 -13.97 -1.05 7.83
CA PRO A 128 -14.45 -2.34 8.35
C PRO A 128 -14.76 -3.40 7.29
N ALA A 129 -15.21 -3.02 6.09
CA ALA A 129 -15.46 -3.95 4.99
C ALA A 129 -14.18 -4.34 4.21
N VAL A 130 -13.15 -3.49 4.24
CA VAL A 130 -11.86 -3.74 3.57
C VAL A 130 -10.98 -4.68 4.40
N ALA A 131 -10.91 -4.45 5.72
CA ALA A 131 -10.03 -5.18 6.61
C ALA A 131 -10.52 -6.61 6.93
N ASP A 132 -9.59 -7.52 7.18
CA ASP A 132 -9.88 -8.88 7.66
C ASP A 132 -10.40 -8.87 9.08
N GLU A 133 -9.82 -8.02 9.93
CA GLU A 133 -10.23 -7.83 11.31
C GLU A 133 -10.44 -6.36 11.64
N VAL A 134 -11.36 -6.11 12.58
CA VAL A 134 -11.56 -4.79 13.18
C VAL A 134 -11.24 -4.90 14.66
N GLN A 135 -10.13 -4.27 15.08
CA GLN A 135 -9.65 -4.34 16.45
C GLN A 135 -9.26 -2.95 16.95
N ALA A 136 -9.99 -2.48 17.97
CA ALA A 136 -9.66 -1.23 18.65
C ALA A 136 -8.44 -1.39 19.57
N GLY A 137 -7.51 -0.43 19.53
CA GLY A 137 -6.26 -0.45 20.29
C GLY A 137 -5.30 -1.53 19.83
N TYR A 138 -5.29 -1.88 18.54
CA TYR A 138 -4.33 -2.81 17.98
C TYR A 138 -2.96 -2.14 17.94
N GLU A 139 -2.03 -2.65 18.73
CA GLU A 139 -0.75 -1.99 18.98
C GLU A 139 0.25 -2.25 17.85
N TRP A 140 0.79 -1.17 17.29
CA TRP A 140 1.92 -1.25 16.37
C TRP A 140 3.17 -1.75 17.11
N SER A 141 3.86 -2.73 16.56
CA SER A 141 4.99 -3.43 17.16
C SER A 141 6.22 -2.55 17.40
N GLY A 142 6.27 -1.35 16.80
CA GLY A 142 7.36 -0.41 17.02
C GLY A 142 8.54 -0.54 16.04
N GLU A 143 8.57 -1.57 15.20
CA GLU A 143 9.67 -1.75 14.23
C GLU A 143 9.55 -0.72 13.12
N ASP A 144 10.52 0.19 13.03
CA ASP A 144 10.50 1.36 12.15
C ASP A 144 10.74 0.96 10.68
N ASN A 145 9.72 0.32 10.13
CA ASN A 145 9.66 -0.35 8.85
C ASN A 145 9.63 0.62 7.65
N GLN A 146 9.51 1.92 7.91
CA GLN A 146 9.63 2.96 6.87
C GLN A 146 11.08 3.23 6.47
N THR A 147 12.06 2.94 7.34
CA THR A 147 13.47 3.24 7.08
C THR A 147 14.07 2.35 5.99
N TRP A 148 13.53 1.15 5.82
CA TRP A 148 14.02 0.10 4.91
C TRP A 148 13.05 -0.21 3.77
N ALA A 149 12.09 0.70 3.51
CA ALA A 149 11.04 0.45 2.52
C ALA A 149 11.59 0.27 1.09
N LEU A 150 12.68 0.97 0.74
CA LEU A 150 13.36 0.77 -0.53
C LEU A 150 14.04 -0.60 -0.58
N ASP A 151 14.72 -1.00 0.49
CA ASP A 151 15.42 -2.29 0.54
C ASP A 151 14.46 -3.47 0.36
N TRP A 152 13.31 -3.41 1.01
CA TRP A 152 12.26 -4.41 0.84
C TRP A 152 11.64 -4.40 -0.54
N LEU A 153 11.53 -3.23 -1.17
CA LEU A 153 11.06 -3.15 -2.53
C LEU A 153 12.06 -3.82 -3.48
N MET A 154 13.35 -3.57 -3.29
CA MET A 154 14.43 -4.13 -4.11
C MET A 154 14.62 -5.63 -3.94
N ASP A 155 14.18 -6.22 -2.82
CA ASP A 155 14.18 -7.66 -2.58
C ASP A 155 13.36 -8.42 -3.63
N PHE A 156 12.31 -7.81 -4.19
CA PHE A 156 11.51 -8.39 -5.27
C PHE A 156 12.29 -8.63 -6.57
N LEU A 157 13.44 -7.98 -6.73
CA LEU A 157 14.35 -8.18 -7.86
C LEU A 157 15.64 -8.94 -7.50
N ASP A 158 15.75 -9.45 -6.28
CA ASP A 158 17.00 -10.01 -5.73
C ASP A 158 18.20 -9.04 -5.84
N VAL A 159 17.95 -7.72 -5.78
CA VAL A 159 19.01 -6.70 -5.93
C VAL A 159 19.69 -6.47 -4.58
N PRO A 160 21.03 -6.66 -4.48
CA PRO A 160 21.77 -6.39 -3.24
C PRO A 160 21.72 -4.93 -2.81
N THR A 161 21.67 -4.66 -1.50
CA THR A 161 21.69 -3.31 -0.92
C THR A 161 22.83 -2.42 -1.42
N ASP A 162 24.00 -3.00 -1.65
CA ASP A 162 25.19 -2.29 -2.15
C ASP A 162 24.99 -1.67 -3.55
N ASP A 163 24.00 -2.13 -4.32
CA ASP A 163 23.78 -1.71 -5.71
C ASP A 163 22.81 -0.51 -5.85
N TYR A 164 22.04 -0.16 -4.81
CA TYR A 164 21.07 0.96 -4.84
C TYR A 164 21.20 1.96 -3.69
N MET A 165 21.90 1.63 -2.60
CA MET A 165 22.20 2.58 -1.52
C MET A 165 23.46 3.39 -1.85
N VAL A 166 23.29 4.64 -2.29
CA VAL A 166 24.39 5.57 -2.64
C VAL A 166 24.46 6.77 -1.71
#